data_AF-A0A0L0P4Q9-F1
#
_entry.id   AF-A0A0L0P4Q9-F1
#
_cell.length_a   1.000
_cell.length_b   1.000
_cell.length_c   1.000
_cell.angle_alpha   90.00
_cell.angle_beta   90.00
_cell.angle_gamma   90.00
#
_symmetry.space_group_name_H-M   'P 1'
#
loop_
_entity.id
_entity.type
_entity.pdbx_description
1 polymer ?
#
loop_
_entity_poly.entity_id
_entity_poly.type
_entity_poly.pdbx_seq_one_letter_code
_entity_poly.pdbx_strand_id
1 'polypeptide(L)'
;MDSTSFVGQERGNIVNNESGEMIRFFNTEFNEVLPEEYSKIDIYPQELQAQIDKFVESVADVVAQKAYKTAFAGSEDDFQDAYSALLEALKSADEHLAQSQANGLQYAVGSSVTEADIKLYTLTVRLSQAYYKGYDAKVVSLARDYPHLHKWLKNLYQIPAFKDTTDFLKLTLGAESKIGHPRSEKFEAVLDLDK
;
A
#
# COMPACT_ATOMS: atom_id res chain seq x y z
N MET A 1 15.96 -2.66 -11.67
CA MET A 1 14.78 -2.04 -11.06
C MET A 1 14.85 -0.57 -11.41
N ASP A 2 13.91 -0.05 -12.18
CA ASP A 2 13.76 1.40 -12.30
C ASP A 2 13.24 1.91 -10.95
N SER A 3 14.15 2.40 -10.12
CA SER A 3 13.79 3.07 -8.87
C SER A 3 13.28 4.45 -9.18
N THR A 4 12.05 4.77 -8.76
CA THR A 4 11.59 6.17 -8.73
C THR A 4 12.61 6.98 -7.96
N SER A 5 13.24 7.95 -8.62
CA SER A 5 14.31 8.75 -8.05
C SER A 5 13.90 10.22 -8.11
N PHE A 6 14.08 10.94 -7.02
CA PHE A 6 13.98 12.39 -7.02
C PHE A 6 15.30 12.96 -7.55
N VAL A 7 15.25 13.71 -8.66
CA VAL A 7 16.43 14.19 -9.38
C VAL A 7 16.43 15.72 -9.43
N GLY A 8 17.55 16.33 -9.05
CA GLY A 8 17.74 17.77 -9.10
C GLY A 8 18.01 18.24 -10.52
N GLN A 9 17.21 19.17 -11.05
CA GLN A 9 17.32 19.58 -12.45
C GLN A 9 18.64 20.29 -12.79
N GLU A 10 19.15 21.16 -11.91
CA GLU A 10 20.35 21.96 -12.21
C GLU A 10 21.63 21.13 -12.32
N ARG A 11 21.76 20.08 -11.50
CA ARG A 11 22.98 19.25 -11.39
C ARG A 11 22.79 17.85 -11.98
N GLY A 12 21.57 17.45 -12.31
CA GLY A 12 21.24 16.13 -12.85
C GLY A 12 21.51 14.96 -11.91
N ASN A 13 21.74 15.22 -10.62
CA ASN A 13 22.06 14.18 -9.63
C ASN A 13 20.79 13.67 -8.93
N ILE A 14 20.84 12.41 -8.53
CA ILE A 14 19.83 11.81 -7.64
C ILE A 14 19.94 12.50 -6.27
N VAL A 15 18.84 13.07 -5.81
CA VAL A 15 18.70 13.69 -4.49
C VAL A 15 18.29 12.64 -3.47
N ASN A 16 17.30 11.81 -3.80
CA ASN A 16 16.84 10.71 -2.95
C ASN A 16 16.21 9.60 -3.83
N ASN A 17 16.40 8.34 -3.45
CA ASN A 17 15.80 7.16 -4.10
C ASN A 17 15.13 6.19 -3.10
N GLU A 18 15.02 6.59 -1.83
CA GLU A 18 14.33 5.87 -0.76
C GLU A 18 12.93 6.47 -0.53
N SER A 19 11.90 5.72 -0.92
CA SER A 19 10.50 6.14 -0.81
C SER A 19 10.06 6.50 0.62
N GLY A 20 10.58 5.80 1.63
CA GLY A 20 10.28 6.08 3.04
C GLY A 20 10.84 7.41 3.54
N GLU A 21 11.95 7.87 2.98
CA GLU A 21 12.50 9.19 3.28
C GLU A 21 11.82 10.27 2.44
N MET A 22 11.57 10.00 1.15
CA MET A 22 10.94 10.95 0.23
C MET A 22 9.56 11.38 0.70
N ILE A 23 8.74 10.49 1.26
CA ILE A 23 7.41 10.85 1.78
C ILE A 23 7.51 11.86 2.94
N ARG A 24 8.48 11.70 3.84
CA ARG A 24 8.71 12.64 4.95
C ARG A 24 9.33 13.94 4.48
N PHE A 25 10.26 13.87 3.53
CA PHE A 25 10.83 15.04 2.86
C PHE A 25 9.73 15.89 2.21
N PHE A 26 8.84 15.29 1.40
CA PHE A 26 7.76 16.05 0.76
C PHE A 26 6.69 16.55 1.73
N ASN A 27 6.55 15.96 2.91
CA ASN A 27 5.59 16.42 3.92
C ASN A 27 5.90 17.81 4.48
N THR A 28 7.18 18.20 4.53
CA THR A 28 7.59 19.44 5.22
C THR A 28 8.40 20.42 4.39
N GLU A 29 9.27 19.92 3.50
CA GLU A 29 10.35 20.73 2.92
C GLU A 29 9.88 21.80 1.93
N PHE A 30 8.61 21.74 1.48
CA PHE A 30 8.03 22.73 0.56
C PHE A 30 6.96 23.62 1.21
N ASN A 31 6.71 23.51 2.51
CA ASN A 31 5.60 24.21 3.17
C ASN A 31 5.68 25.74 3.04
N GLU A 32 6.88 26.32 2.96
CA GLU A 32 7.07 27.77 2.81
C GLU A 32 6.66 28.31 1.43
N VAL A 33 6.62 27.47 0.40
CA VAL A 33 6.32 27.87 -0.99
C VAL A 33 4.97 27.35 -1.49
N LEU A 34 4.29 26.52 -0.69
CA LEU A 34 2.98 25.98 -1.02
C LEU A 34 1.85 26.92 -0.60
N PRO A 35 0.71 26.94 -1.33
CA PRO A 35 -0.53 27.54 -0.84
C PRO A 35 -0.92 26.98 0.54
N GLU A 36 -1.56 27.81 1.35
CA GLU A 36 -1.92 27.50 2.75
C GLU A 36 -2.74 26.20 2.91
N GLU A 37 -3.59 25.89 1.93
CA GLU A 37 -4.40 24.67 1.91
C GLU A 37 -3.58 23.38 1.80
N TYR A 38 -2.37 23.46 1.24
CA TYR A 38 -1.46 22.32 1.11
C TYR A 38 -0.37 22.32 2.17
N SER A 39 0.16 23.49 2.55
CA SER A 39 1.24 23.59 3.55
C SER A 39 0.81 23.24 4.98
N LYS A 40 -0.50 23.15 5.24
CA LYS A 40 -1.07 22.68 6.52
C LYS A 40 -1.33 21.17 6.57
N ILE A 41 -1.17 20.46 5.45
CA ILE A 41 -1.30 19.01 5.45
C ILE A 41 -0.06 18.43 6.12
N ASP A 42 -0.27 17.68 7.19
CA ASP A 42 0.80 16.94 7.87
C ASP A 42 0.38 15.47 8.01
N ILE A 43 1.05 14.60 7.26
CA ILE A 43 0.81 13.16 7.29
C ILE A 43 1.66 12.44 8.36
N TYR A 44 2.54 13.16 9.07
CA TYR A 44 3.38 12.62 10.15
C TYR A 44 3.43 13.57 11.37
N PRO A 45 2.26 13.95 11.92
CA PRO A 45 2.17 14.95 12.97
C PRO A 45 2.73 14.43 14.29
N GLN A 46 3.39 15.33 15.04
CA GLN A 46 4.21 15.00 16.21
C GLN A 46 3.50 14.11 17.23
N GLU A 47 2.22 14.36 17.50
CA GLU A 47 1.41 13.65 18.48
C GLU A 47 1.04 12.20 18.07
N LEU A 48 1.14 11.88 16.77
CA LEU A 48 0.83 10.55 16.25
C LEU A 48 2.08 9.75 15.83
N GLN A 49 3.28 10.35 15.80
CA GLN A 49 4.50 9.71 15.27
C GLN A 49 4.74 8.31 15.83
N ALA A 50 4.69 8.14 17.16
CA ALA A 50 4.90 6.83 17.79
C ALA A 50 3.85 5.78 17.39
N GLN A 51 2.61 6.20 17.14
CA GLN A 51 1.54 5.31 16.71
C GLN A 51 1.68 4.97 15.22
N ILE A 52 2.06 5.96 14.40
CA ILE A 52 2.35 5.78 12.97
C ILE A 52 3.50 4.81 12.78
N ASP A 53 4.65 5.05 13.44
CA ASP A 53 5.84 4.20 13.31
C ASP A 53 5.54 2.77 13.74
N LYS A 54 4.83 2.60 14.87
CA LYS A 54 4.39 1.27 15.33
C LYS A 54 3.51 0.57 14.31
N PHE A 55 2.51 1.27 13.75
CA PHE A 55 1.62 0.69 12.75
C PHE A 55 2.39 0.31 11.48
N VAL A 56 3.29 1.18 11.01
CA VAL A 56 4.10 0.93 9.83
C VAL A 56 4.95 -0.32 10.04
N GLU A 57 5.68 -0.41 11.15
CA GLU A 57 6.55 -1.54 11.47
C GLU A 57 5.76 -2.85 11.62
N SER A 58 4.64 -2.83 12.35
CA SER A 58 3.91 -4.07 12.68
C SER A 58 2.90 -4.51 11.64
N VAL A 59 2.48 -3.61 10.74
CA VAL A 59 1.42 -3.89 9.74
C VAL A 59 1.94 -3.69 8.33
N ALA A 60 2.27 -2.45 7.95
CA ALA A 60 2.60 -2.14 6.56
C ALA A 60 3.86 -2.88 6.09
N ASP A 61 4.93 -2.83 6.87
CA ASP A 61 6.20 -3.49 6.53
C ASP A 61 6.08 -5.01 6.52
N VAL A 62 5.27 -5.57 7.43
CA VAL A 62 4.97 -7.00 7.46
C VAL A 62 4.23 -7.42 6.19
N VAL A 63 3.16 -6.72 5.82
CA VAL A 63 2.40 -6.99 4.58
C VAL A 63 3.31 -6.87 3.36
N ALA A 64 4.15 -5.83 3.28
CA ALA A 64 5.10 -5.63 2.19
C ALA A 64 6.07 -6.81 2.07
N GLN A 65 6.66 -7.24 3.19
CA GLN A 65 7.59 -8.35 3.23
C GLN A 65 6.93 -9.65 2.76
N LYS A 66 5.70 -9.95 3.22
CA LYS A 66 5.01 -11.19 2.83
C LYS A 66 4.58 -11.16 1.36
N ALA A 67 4.10 -10.02 0.88
CA ALA A 67 3.73 -9.84 -0.52
C ALA A 67 4.95 -10.02 -1.44
N TYR A 68 6.11 -9.49 -1.06
CA TYR A 68 7.36 -9.69 -1.80
C TYR A 68 7.75 -11.18 -1.84
N LYS A 69 7.77 -11.85 -0.70
CA LYS A 69 8.10 -13.29 -0.62
C LYS A 69 7.17 -14.14 -1.49
N THR A 70 5.87 -13.84 -1.48
CA THR A 70 4.87 -14.51 -2.31
C THR A 70 5.17 -14.32 -3.80
N ALA A 71 5.40 -13.06 -4.23
CA ALA A 71 5.65 -12.74 -5.63
C ALA A 71 6.92 -13.40 -6.18
N PHE A 72 7.95 -13.57 -5.34
CA PHE A 72 9.26 -14.10 -5.76
C PHE A 72 9.53 -15.55 -5.31
N ALA A 73 8.52 -16.26 -4.80
CA ALA A 73 8.64 -17.68 -4.46
C ALA A 73 9.13 -18.49 -5.69
N GLY A 74 10.14 -19.35 -5.47
CA GLY A 74 10.81 -20.11 -6.54
C GLY A 74 10.20 -21.49 -6.79
N SER A 75 9.35 -21.97 -5.89
CA SER A 75 8.66 -23.26 -5.96
C SER A 75 7.20 -23.12 -5.53
N GLU A 76 6.39 -24.14 -5.80
CA GLU A 76 4.99 -24.19 -5.35
C GLU A 76 4.88 -24.24 -3.83
N ASP A 77 5.69 -25.05 -3.14
CA ASP A 77 5.68 -25.15 -1.69
C ASP A 77 6.06 -23.80 -1.03
N ASP A 78 7.14 -23.16 -1.50
CA ASP A 78 7.54 -21.83 -1.01
C ASP A 78 6.43 -20.79 -1.24
N PHE A 79 5.74 -20.91 -2.38
CA PHE A 79 4.64 -20.02 -2.70
C PHE A 79 3.47 -20.22 -1.74
N GLN A 80 3.05 -21.47 -1.50
CA GLN A 80 1.92 -21.78 -0.62
C GLN A 80 2.19 -21.30 0.82
N ASP A 81 3.40 -21.51 1.33
CA ASP A 81 3.82 -21.03 2.65
C ASP A 81 3.85 -19.50 2.72
N ALA A 82 4.45 -18.84 1.71
CA ALA A 82 4.52 -17.38 1.65
C ALA A 82 3.13 -16.74 1.49
N TYR A 83 2.28 -17.35 0.67
CA TYR A 83 0.91 -16.89 0.44
C TYR A 83 0.06 -17.03 1.69
N SER A 84 0.12 -18.17 2.38
CA SER A 84 -0.53 -18.37 3.67
C SER A 84 -0.09 -17.31 4.69
N ALA A 85 1.21 -17.03 4.77
CA ALA A 85 1.74 -15.98 5.64
C ALA A 85 1.26 -14.57 5.24
N LEU A 86 1.08 -14.29 3.95
CA LEU A 86 0.48 -13.03 3.48
C LEU A 86 -1.00 -12.93 3.93
N LEU A 87 -1.77 -14.01 3.83
CA LEU A 87 -3.17 -14.00 4.26
C LEU A 87 -3.33 -13.73 5.75
N GLU A 88 -2.44 -14.27 6.58
CA GLU A 88 -2.41 -13.96 8.03
C GLU A 88 -1.95 -12.52 8.30
N ALA A 89 -1.01 -11.98 7.51
CA ALA A 89 -0.62 -10.58 7.63
C ALA A 89 -1.78 -9.63 7.27
N LEU A 90 -2.55 -9.94 6.22
CA LEU A 90 -3.75 -9.19 5.85
C LEU A 90 -4.84 -9.29 6.92
N LYS A 91 -4.98 -10.46 7.56
CA LYS A 91 -5.89 -10.64 8.69
C LYS A 91 -5.50 -9.76 9.86
N SER A 92 -4.23 -9.73 10.23
CA SER A 92 -3.74 -8.85 11.30
C SER A 92 -3.95 -7.37 10.96
N ALA A 93 -3.74 -6.96 9.71
CA ALA A 93 -4.04 -5.60 9.25
C ALA A 93 -5.55 -5.28 9.38
N ASP A 94 -6.42 -6.21 9.01
CA ASP A 94 -7.87 -6.08 9.17
C ASP A 94 -8.27 -5.92 10.65
N GLU A 95 -7.71 -6.73 11.55
CA GLU A 95 -7.95 -6.66 12.99
C GLU A 95 -7.49 -5.33 13.59
N HIS A 96 -6.34 -4.81 13.17
CA HIS A 96 -5.86 -3.47 13.56
C HIS A 96 -6.82 -2.38 13.11
N LEU A 97 -7.27 -2.43 11.86
CA LEU A 97 -8.22 -1.46 11.32
C LEU A 97 -9.60 -1.59 11.97
N ALA A 98 -10.00 -2.80 12.38
CA ALA A 98 -11.21 -3.02 13.17
C ALA A 98 -11.16 -2.26 14.49
N GLN A 99 -10.02 -2.29 15.19
CA GLN A 99 -9.80 -1.54 16.43
C GLN A 99 -9.85 -0.03 16.19
N SER A 100 -9.17 0.48 15.15
CA SER A 100 -9.22 1.90 14.80
C SER A 100 -10.66 2.36 14.50
N GLN A 101 -11.40 1.56 13.73
CA GLN A 101 -12.80 1.85 13.40
C GLN A 101 -13.73 1.78 14.62
N ALA A 102 -13.50 0.84 15.54
CA ALA A 102 -14.24 0.76 16.81
C ALA A 102 -14.00 1.99 17.69
N ASN A 103 -12.82 2.61 17.58
CA ASN A 103 -12.48 3.88 18.22
C ASN A 103 -13.01 5.11 17.46
N GLY A 104 -13.82 4.91 16.41
CA GLY A 104 -14.42 6.00 15.63
C GLY A 104 -13.51 6.58 14.55
N LEU A 105 -12.36 5.96 14.27
CA LEU A 105 -11.43 6.42 13.24
C LEU A 105 -11.84 5.92 11.86
N GLN A 106 -11.69 6.78 10.85
CA GLN A 106 -11.88 6.43 9.45
C GLN A 106 -10.60 5.85 8.81
N TYR A 107 -9.45 6.16 9.40
CA TYR A 107 -8.10 5.85 8.93
C TYR A 107 -7.34 4.97 9.93
N ALA A 108 -6.10 4.60 9.61
CA ALA A 108 -5.32 3.63 10.36
C ALA A 108 -5.01 4.08 11.79
N VAL A 109 -4.58 5.33 11.98
CA VAL A 109 -4.10 5.85 13.27
C VAL A 109 -4.78 7.15 13.67
N GLY A 110 -5.00 8.06 12.72
CA GLY A 110 -5.53 9.40 12.98
C GLY A 110 -6.99 9.60 12.56
N SER A 111 -7.51 10.79 12.87
CA SER A 111 -8.78 11.29 12.32
C SER A 111 -8.63 11.80 10.87
N SER A 112 -7.39 11.95 10.40
CA SER A 112 -7.02 12.30 9.02
C SER A 112 -6.02 11.26 8.47
N VAL A 113 -5.81 11.28 7.16
CA VAL A 113 -4.84 10.42 6.47
C VAL A 113 -3.43 10.68 7.01
N THR A 114 -2.69 9.62 7.32
CA THR A 114 -1.29 9.67 7.77
C THR A 114 -0.36 8.86 6.87
N GLU A 115 0.94 8.93 7.10
CA GLU A 115 1.96 8.09 6.45
C GLU A 115 1.63 6.58 6.57
N ALA A 116 1.05 6.16 7.70
CA ALA A 116 0.62 4.79 7.92
C ALA A 116 -0.41 4.33 6.86
N ASP A 117 -1.38 5.20 6.56
CA ASP A 117 -2.41 4.94 5.56
C ASP A 117 -1.81 4.85 4.17
N ILE A 118 -0.94 5.81 3.82
CA ILE A 118 -0.31 5.89 2.50
C ILE A 118 0.53 4.63 2.24
N LYS A 119 1.37 4.24 3.21
CA LYS A 119 2.22 3.04 3.08
C LYS A 119 1.39 1.79 2.89
N LEU A 120 0.41 1.54 3.78
CA LEU A 120 -0.44 0.36 3.65
C LEU A 120 -1.25 0.38 2.36
N TYR A 121 -1.74 1.55 1.91
CA TYR A 121 -2.60 1.67 0.74
C TYR A 121 -1.87 1.18 -0.50
N THR A 122 -0.61 1.60 -0.65
CA THR A 122 0.20 1.21 -1.81
C THR A 122 0.39 -0.31 -1.89
N LEU A 123 0.38 -1.02 -0.76
CA LEU A 123 0.46 -2.48 -0.75
C LEU A 123 -0.89 -3.11 -1.09
N THR A 124 -1.95 -2.68 -0.39
CA THR A 124 -3.29 -3.27 -0.50
C THR A 124 -3.90 -3.07 -1.88
N VAL A 125 -3.79 -1.88 -2.48
CA VAL A 125 -4.39 -1.58 -3.80
C VAL A 125 -3.77 -2.40 -4.94
N ARG A 126 -2.61 -3.03 -4.71
CA ARG A 126 -1.92 -3.87 -5.69
C ARG A 126 -2.36 -5.33 -5.63
N LEU A 127 -3.07 -5.74 -4.59
CA LEU A 127 -3.57 -7.11 -4.45
C LEU A 127 -4.49 -7.47 -5.62
N SER A 128 -4.13 -8.54 -6.33
CA SER A 128 -4.79 -8.94 -7.57
C SER A 128 -4.63 -10.43 -7.81
N GLN A 129 -5.37 -10.94 -8.81
CA GLN A 129 -5.23 -12.32 -9.24
C GLN A 129 -3.83 -12.64 -9.82
N ALA A 130 -2.99 -11.65 -10.11
CA ALA A 130 -1.60 -11.89 -10.52
C ALA A 130 -0.73 -12.49 -9.40
N TYR A 131 -1.14 -12.37 -8.13
CA TYR A 131 -0.45 -13.03 -7.01
C TYR A 131 -0.67 -14.54 -6.99
N TYR A 132 -1.59 -15.08 -7.80
CA TYR A 132 -1.88 -16.50 -7.89
C TYR A 132 -1.02 -17.02 -9.04
N LYS A 133 0.11 -17.66 -8.74
CA LYS A 133 1.13 -18.11 -9.72
C LYS A 133 0.66 -19.23 -10.67
N GLY A 134 -0.64 -19.35 -10.92
CA GLY A 134 -1.23 -20.53 -11.55
C GLY A 134 -1.22 -21.77 -10.66
N TYR A 135 -0.75 -21.65 -9.41
CA TYR A 135 -0.95 -22.66 -8.38
C TYR A 135 -2.40 -22.59 -7.90
N ASP A 136 -2.95 -23.73 -7.45
CA ASP A 136 -4.29 -23.85 -6.87
C ASP A 136 -4.36 -23.16 -5.50
N ALA A 137 -4.19 -21.84 -5.49
CA ALA A 137 -4.17 -21.00 -4.31
C ALA A 137 -5.56 -20.42 -4.04
N LYS A 138 -5.92 -20.33 -2.76
CA LYS A 138 -7.23 -19.86 -2.32
C LYS A 138 -7.47 -18.42 -2.77
N VAL A 139 -8.43 -18.20 -3.69
CA VAL A 139 -8.86 -16.85 -4.08
C VAL A 139 -9.50 -16.10 -2.92
N VAL A 140 -8.87 -15.00 -2.52
CA VAL A 140 -9.38 -14.08 -1.49
C VAL A 140 -10.20 -12.95 -2.08
N SER A 141 -11.15 -12.46 -1.30
CA SER A 141 -11.96 -11.27 -1.58
C SER A 141 -11.83 -10.36 -0.38
N LEU A 142 -11.37 -9.12 -0.56
CA LEU A 142 -11.22 -8.20 0.56
C LEU A 142 -12.57 -7.94 1.24
N ALA A 143 -13.65 -7.76 0.48
CA ALA A 143 -14.97 -7.49 1.06
C ALA A 143 -15.48 -8.62 1.96
N ARG A 144 -15.19 -9.89 1.60
CA ARG A 144 -15.64 -11.06 2.36
C ARG A 144 -14.68 -11.41 3.50
N ASP A 145 -13.40 -11.44 3.20
CA ASP A 145 -12.39 -12.05 4.09
C ASP A 145 -11.76 -11.01 5.03
N TYR A 146 -11.75 -9.72 4.65
CA TYR A 146 -11.11 -8.60 5.38
C TYR A 146 -11.95 -7.32 5.32
N PRO A 147 -13.14 -7.29 5.94
CA PRO A 147 -14.14 -6.24 5.75
C PRO A 147 -13.70 -4.86 6.29
N HIS A 148 -12.87 -4.80 7.32
CA HIS A 148 -12.37 -3.53 7.87
C HIS A 148 -11.29 -2.93 6.99
N LEU A 149 -10.39 -3.76 6.47
CA LEU A 149 -9.40 -3.40 5.45
C LEU A 149 -10.08 -2.95 4.16
N HIS A 150 -11.12 -3.65 3.72
CA HIS A 150 -11.92 -3.27 2.55
C HIS A 150 -12.57 -1.90 2.72
N LYS A 151 -13.27 -1.67 3.85
CA LYS A 151 -13.90 -0.38 4.15
C LYS A 151 -12.89 0.76 4.19
N TRP A 152 -11.75 0.55 4.85
CA TRP A 152 -10.65 1.52 4.90
C TRP A 152 -10.09 1.82 3.49
N LEU A 153 -9.87 0.80 2.67
CA LEU A 153 -9.39 0.95 1.29
C LEU A 153 -10.36 1.78 0.45
N LYS A 154 -11.67 1.51 0.55
CA LYS A 154 -12.72 2.28 -0.14
C LYS A 154 -12.73 3.75 0.29
N ASN A 155 -12.59 4.01 1.59
CA ASN A 155 -12.52 5.38 2.10
C ASN A 155 -11.35 6.16 1.48
N LEU A 156 -10.16 5.56 1.44
CA LEU A 156 -8.99 6.20 0.82
C LEU A 156 -9.17 6.36 -0.69
N TYR A 157 -9.70 5.35 -1.38
CA TYR A 157 -9.89 5.39 -2.83
C TYR A 157 -10.91 6.43 -3.31
N GLN A 158 -11.74 6.98 -2.41
CA GLN A 158 -12.62 8.11 -2.73
C GLN A 158 -11.88 9.45 -2.76
N ILE A 159 -10.68 9.53 -2.20
CA ILE A 159 -9.86 10.74 -2.18
C ILE A 159 -9.12 10.84 -3.53
N PRO A 160 -9.22 11.98 -4.26
CA PRO A 160 -8.61 12.13 -5.58
C PRO A 160 -7.12 11.78 -5.64
N ALA A 161 -6.35 12.17 -4.62
CA ALA A 161 -4.91 11.87 -4.54
C ALA A 161 -4.59 10.37 -4.60
N PHE A 162 -5.47 9.50 -4.11
CA PHE A 162 -5.32 8.05 -4.18
C PHE A 162 -5.91 7.48 -5.48
N LYS A 163 -7.10 7.94 -5.86
CA LYS A 163 -7.80 7.46 -7.06
C LYS A 163 -7.05 7.77 -8.34
N ASP A 164 -6.66 9.03 -8.52
CA ASP A 164 -6.10 9.53 -9.77
C ASP A 164 -4.66 9.06 -9.98
N THR A 165 -4.02 8.56 -8.93
CA THR A 165 -2.67 7.98 -8.97
C THR A 165 -2.67 6.44 -9.04
N THR A 166 -3.85 5.82 -9.12
CA THR A 166 -4.00 4.36 -9.20
C THR A 166 -4.40 3.93 -10.61
N ASP A 167 -3.42 3.48 -11.39
CA ASP A 167 -3.61 2.89 -12.71
C ASP A 167 -3.50 1.37 -12.62
N PHE A 168 -4.65 0.70 -12.48
CA PHE A 168 -4.73 -0.75 -12.31
C PHE A 168 -4.08 -1.54 -13.45
N LEU A 169 -4.18 -1.07 -14.69
CA LEU A 169 -3.54 -1.73 -15.81
C LEU A 169 -2.02 -1.66 -15.67
N LYS A 170 -1.45 -0.49 -15.36
CA LYS A 170 0.00 -0.36 -15.11
C LYS A 170 0.46 -1.18 -13.92
N LEU A 171 -0.34 -1.27 -12.84
CA LEU A 171 -0.02 -2.11 -11.69
C LEU A 171 0.08 -3.60 -12.09
N THR A 172 -0.89 -4.09 -12.87
CA THR A 172 -0.91 -5.47 -13.40
C THR A 172 0.34 -5.76 -14.22
N LEU A 173 0.56 -4.93 -15.25
CA LEU A 173 1.65 -5.10 -16.20
C LEU A 173 3.02 -5.01 -15.53
N GLY A 174 3.15 -4.10 -14.56
CA GLY A 174 4.35 -3.95 -13.75
C GLY A 174 4.64 -5.19 -12.91
N ALA A 175 3.62 -5.79 -12.29
CA ALA A 175 3.78 -7.03 -11.52
C ALA A 175 4.19 -8.19 -12.42
N GLU A 176 3.46 -8.43 -13.51
CA GLU A 176 3.70 -9.52 -14.47
C GLU A 176 5.11 -9.48 -15.06
N SER A 177 5.56 -8.29 -15.47
CA SER A 177 6.91 -8.09 -16.02
C SER A 177 8.03 -8.51 -15.06
N LYS A 178 7.81 -8.41 -13.74
CA LYS A 178 8.80 -8.74 -12.71
C LYS A 178 8.80 -10.20 -12.33
N ILE A 179 7.65 -10.87 -12.43
CA ILE A 179 7.47 -12.28 -12.01
C ILE A 179 7.51 -13.25 -13.19
N GLY A 180 7.54 -12.76 -14.44
CA GLY A 180 7.60 -13.58 -15.65
C GLY A 180 6.26 -14.22 -16.04
N HIS A 181 5.15 -13.65 -15.57
CA HIS A 181 3.80 -14.12 -15.91
C HIS A 181 3.39 -13.70 -17.33
N PRO A 182 2.48 -14.45 -17.97
CA PRO A 182 1.78 -13.99 -19.16
C PRO A 182 1.12 -12.63 -18.91
N ARG A 183 1.11 -11.79 -19.93
CA ARG A 183 0.56 -10.44 -19.84
C ARG A 183 -0.98 -10.51 -19.81
N SER A 184 -1.60 -10.05 -18.73
CA SER A 184 -3.06 -9.98 -18.64
C SER A 184 -3.60 -8.80 -19.44
N GLU A 185 -4.78 -8.98 -20.04
CA GLU A 185 -5.47 -7.92 -20.78
C GLU A 185 -6.24 -6.96 -19.85
N LYS A 186 -6.46 -7.35 -18.59
CA LYS A 186 -7.23 -6.61 -17.59
C LYS A 186 -6.68 -6.85 -16.18
N PHE A 187 -6.89 -5.89 -15.28
CA PHE A 187 -6.63 -6.08 -13.85
C PHE A 187 -7.78 -6.87 -13.22
N GLU A 188 -7.49 -8.06 -12.74
CA GLU A 188 -8.44 -8.86 -11.96
C GLU A 188 -8.23 -8.57 -10.48
N ALA A 189 -8.76 -7.42 -10.05
CA ALA A 189 -8.72 -6.96 -8.68
C ALA A 189 -9.44 -7.93 -7.74
N VAL A 190 -8.86 -8.23 -6.59
CA VAL A 190 -9.59 -8.84 -5.44
C VAL A 190 -10.10 -7.78 -4.46
N LEU A 191 -10.08 -6.51 -4.90
CA LEU A 191 -10.29 -5.33 -4.07
C LEU A 191 -11.76 -5.04 -3.81
N ASP A 192 -12.68 -5.56 -4.64
CA ASP A 192 -14.12 -5.38 -4.50
C ASP A 192 -14.55 -3.90 -4.33
N LEU A 193 -13.88 -2.95 -4.99
CA LEU A 193 -14.10 -1.50 -4.77
C LEU A 193 -15.52 -1.03 -5.13
N ASP A 194 -16.16 -1.73 -6.07
CA ASP A 194 -17.52 -1.43 -6.54
C ASP A 194 -18.63 -2.12 -5.73
N LYS A 195 -18.27 -3.04 -4.82
CA LYS A 195 -19.20 -3.72 -3.89
C LYS A 195 -19.23 -2.95 -2.57
#